data_AF-A0AAW0GB28-F1
#
_entry.id   AF-A0AAW0GB28-F1
#
_cell.length_a   1.000
_cell.length_b   1.000
_cell.length_c   1.000
_cell.angle_alpha   90.00
_cell.angle_beta   90.00
_cell.angle_gamma   90.00
#
_symmetry.space_group_name_H-M   'P 1'
#
loop_
_entity.id
_entity.type
_entity.pdbx_description
1 polymer ?
#
loop_
_entity_poly.entity_id
_entity_poly.type
_entity_poly.pdbx_seq_one_letter_code
_entity_poly.pdbx_strand_id
1 'polypeptide(L)'
;MSSSEAKPAQPPTTTVTTLNSRHSAHLSLSLSRYKRQWFLTYPRAYGMVAFPGQRIVCRLNTPDQTLDEAYARKHFWFNADMASQPYNPSEKDDETKRYISSPIHMLLDSETPVARLTGRTRAEKSNNWQDNGKEVVCHEVEVIMPDEGLVRQCYYCLGWEGEGEETRLTSFADETYWCESCQKQNTVGLAMGSFWQKLVRDKVTPTLDSNTFPRDSLYA
;
A
#
# COMPACT_ATOMS: atom_id res chain seq x y z
N MET A 1 36.84 22.75 -6.58
CA MET A 1 35.88 21.92 -7.33
C MET A 1 35.81 20.58 -6.63
N SER A 2 34.84 20.40 -5.72
CA SER A 2 34.64 19.13 -5.01
C SER A 2 33.76 18.22 -5.85
N SER A 3 34.35 17.15 -6.35
CA SER A 3 33.63 16.05 -6.99
C SER A 3 32.74 15.38 -5.93
N SER A 4 31.42 15.50 -6.09
CA SER A 4 30.46 14.75 -5.28
C SER A 4 30.54 13.28 -5.69
N GLU A 5 31.16 12.46 -4.84
CA GLU A 5 31.13 11.01 -4.98
C GLU A 5 29.68 10.53 -4.92
N ALA A 6 29.21 9.96 -6.04
CA ALA A 6 27.92 9.31 -6.09
C ALA A 6 27.92 8.11 -5.13
N LYS A 7 27.07 8.18 -4.12
CA LYS A 7 26.88 7.11 -3.15
C LYS A 7 26.46 5.83 -3.89
N PRO A 8 27.14 4.69 -3.69
CA PRO A 8 26.79 3.45 -4.38
C PRO A 8 25.36 3.04 -4.05
N ALA A 9 24.62 2.62 -5.08
CA ALA A 9 23.26 2.11 -4.93
C ALA A 9 23.27 0.90 -3.99
N GLN A 10 22.46 0.94 -2.93
CA GLN A 10 22.30 -0.19 -2.03
C GLN A 10 21.70 -1.39 -2.80
N PRO A 11 22.13 -2.63 -2.49
CA PRO A 11 21.54 -3.81 -3.10
C PRO A 11 20.03 -3.86 -2.82
N PRO A 12 19.21 -4.40 -3.75
CA PRO A 12 17.77 -4.49 -3.57
C PRO A 12 17.48 -5.28 -2.29
N THR A 13 16.75 -4.65 -1.37
CA THR A 13 16.34 -5.29 -0.12
C THR A 13 15.42 -6.46 -0.44
N THR A 14 15.80 -7.66 0.00
CA THR A 14 15.00 -8.88 -0.16
C THR A 14 13.79 -8.94 0.78
N THR A 15 13.58 -7.91 1.60
CA THR A 15 12.60 -7.91 2.69
C THR A 15 11.55 -6.81 2.51
N VAL A 16 10.33 -7.10 2.96
CA VAL A 16 9.26 -6.09 3.05
C VAL A 16 9.66 -5.08 4.14
N THR A 17 9.55 -3.79 3.83
CA THR A 17 9.77 -2.73 4.83
C THR A 17 8.56 -2.67 5.76
N THR A 18 8.83 -2.84 7.04
CA THR A 18 7.84 -2.62 8.09
C THR A 18 8.02 -1.23 8.69
N LEU A 19 6.89 -0.57 8.94
CA LEU A 19 6.84 0.72 9.61
C LEU A 19 6.11 0.55 10.94
N ASN A 20 6.74 1.04 12.01
CA ASN A 20 6.17 1.04 13.35
C ASN A 20 5.87 2.48 13.72
N SER A 21 4.67 2.73 14.23
CA SER A 21 4.27 4.05 14.69
C SER A 21 3.58 3.96 16.04
N ARG A 22 3.83 4.94 16.91
CA ARG A 22 3.05 5.11 18.15
C ARG A 22 1.54 5.25 17.91
N HIS A 23 1.16 5.70 16.70
CA HIS A 23 -0.22 5.88 16.28
C HIS A 23 -0.93 4.56 15.93
N SER A 24 -0.19 3.46 15.74
CA SER A 24 -0.71 2.14 15.36
C SER A 24 -0.81 1.14 16.52
N ALA A 25 -0.72 1.60 17.78
CA ALA A 25 -0.71 0.69 18.94
C ALA A 25 0.36 -0.39 18.85
N HIS A 26 1.52 -0.03 18.29
CA HIS A 26 2.65 -0.93 18.05
C HIS A 26 2.34 -2.07 17.07
N LEU A 27 1.25 -1.98 16.31
CA LEU A 27 1.05 -2.85 15.15
C LEU A 27 2.07 -2.44 14.08
N SER A 28 2.84 -3.42 13.62
CA SER A 28 3.66 -3.27 12.42
C SER A 28 2.75 -3.00 11.24
N LEU A 29 3.12 -2.05 10.40
CA LEU A 29 2.39 -1.71 9.18
C LEU A 29 3.33 -1.88 7.98
N SER A 30 2.75 -1.94 6.78
CA SER A 30 3.49 -1.94 5.52
C SER A 30 2.75 -1.10 4.49
N LEU A 31 3.50 -0.49 3.58
CA LEU A 31 2.93 0.16 2.40
C LEU A 31 2.77 -0.83 1.25
N SER A 32 1.65 -0.76 0.57
CA SER A 32 1.40 -1.46 -0.69
C SER A 32 0.96 -0.48 -1.77
N ARG A 33 1.11 -0.89 -3.02
CA ARG A 33 0.78 -0.09 -4.18
C ARG A 33 0.24 -0.97 -5.30
N TYR A 34 -0.81 -0.50 -5.96
CA TYR A 34 -1.27 -1.04 -7.23
C TYR A 34 -1.66 0.12 -8.13
N LYS A 35 -1.01 0.21 -9.29
CA LYS A 35 -1.07 1.36 -10.17
C LYS A 35 -0.72 2.64 -9.38
N ARG A 36 -1.57 3.65 -9.48
CA ARG A 36 -1.41 4.96 -8.84
C ARG A 36 -2.10 5.04 -7.46
N GLN A 37 -2.44 3.89 -6.87
CA GLN A 37 -3.11 3.79 -5.56
C GLN A 37 -2.15 3.27 -4.52
N TRP A 38 -2.12 3.99 -3.40
CA TRP A 38 -1.35 3.64 -2.22
C TRP A 38 -2.27 3.12 -1.12
N PHE A 39 -1.79 2.09 -0.44
CA PHE A 39 -2.52 1.40 0.60
C PHE A 39 -1.64 1.27 1.84
N LEU A 40 -2.24 1.52 3.00
CA LEU A 40 -1.64 1.16 4.27
C LEU A 40 -2.17 -0.23 4.65
N THR A 41 -1.28 -1.11 5.08
CA THR A 41 -1.61 -2.51 5.38
C THR A 41 -1.00 -2.93 6.71
N TYR A 42 -1.53 -4.00 7.32
CA TYR A 42 -1.00 -4.55 8.57
C TYR A 42 -1.06 -6.09 8.57
N PRO A 43 -0.11 -6.78 9.24
CA PRO A 43 -0.17 -8.20 9.46
C PRO A 43 -1.18 -8.48 10.57
N ARG A 44 -2.12 -9.40 10.34
CA ARG A 44 -3.09 -9.78 11.37
C ARG A 44 -2.41 -10.71 12.38
N ALA A 45 -2.13 -10.22 13.58
CA ALA A 45 -1.67 -11.04 14.69
C ALA A 45 -2.35 -10.58 15.99
N TYR A 46 -3.36 -11.34 16.47
CA TYR A 46 -3.81 -11.49 17.86
C TYR A 46 -5.17 -12.21 17.87
N GLY A 47 -5.21 -13.48 18.29
CA GLY A 47 -6.42 -14.21 18.71
C GLY A 47 -7.48 -14.57 17.65
N MET A 48 -7.43 -14.03 16.44
CA MET A 48 -8.33 -14.41 15.35
C MET A 48 -7.59 -15.28 14.33
N VAL A 49 -8.00 -16.54 14.21
CA VAL A 49 -7.53 -17.49 13.17
C VAL A 49 -7.81 -16.89 11.80
N ALA A 50 -6.81 -16.25 11.21
CA ALA A 50 -6.72 -16.04 9.76
C ALA A 50 -5.25 -16.16 9.38
N PHE A 51 -4.77 -17.38 9.54
CA PHE A 51 -3.66 -17.85 8.74
C PHE A 51 -4.11 -17.82 7.27
N PRO A 52 -3.38 -17.18 6.34
CA PRO A 52 -2.35 -16.14 6.49
C PRO A 52 -2.89 -14.79 5.97
N GLY A 53 -2.82 -13.69 6.74
CA GLY A 53 -3.50 -12.45 6.32
C GLY A 53 -2.81 -11.15 6.68
N GLN A 54 -2.19 -10.51 5.69
CA GLN A 54 -2.11 -9.05 5.65
C GLN A 54 -3.53 -8.50 5.36
N ARG A 55 -3.85 -7.33 5.89
CA ARG A 55 -5.12 -6.64 5.67
C ARG A 55 -4.87 -5.21 5.20
N ILE A 56 -5.75 -4.69 4.34
CA ILE A 56 -5.75 -3.28 3.95
C ILE A 56 -6.39 -2.51 5.11
N VAL A 57 -5.64 -1.57 5.71
CA VAL A 57 -6.16 -0.63 6.71
C VAL A 57 -7.07 0.37 6.00
N CYS A 58 -6.52 1.02 4.98
CA CYS A 58 -7.16 2.10 4.25
C CYS A 58 -6.47 2.33 2.92
N ARG A 59 -7.22 2.92 1.97
CA ARG A 59 -6.65 3.53 0.79
C ARG A 59 -6.19 4.94 1.15
N LEU A 60 -4.98 5.32 0.73
CA LEU A 60 -4.36 6.59 1.12
C LEU A 60 -4.67 7.74 0.15
N ASN A 61 -5.05 7.43 -1.08
CA ASN A 61 -5.32 8.43 -2.11
C ASN A 61 -6.35 7.98 -3.15
N THR A 62 -6.89 8.97 -3.87
CA THR A 62 -7.52 8.74 -5.17
C THR A 62 -6.46 8.92 -6.28
N PRO A 63 -6.39 8.02 -7.28
CA PRO A 63 -5.48 8.16 -8.41
C PRO A 63 -5.67 9.47 -9.16
N ASP A 64 -4.59 10.23 -9.30
CA ASP A 64 -4.55 11.35 -10.22
C ASP A 64 -4.10 10.86 -11.61
N GLN A 65 -5.02 10.87 -12.57
CA GLN A 65 -4.75 10.45 -13.94
C GLN A 65 -4.00 11.51 -14.76
N THR A 66 -3.90 12.74 -14.26
CA THR A 66 -3.24 13.85 -14.96
C THR A 66 -1.72 13.86 -14.76
N LEU A 67 -1.25 13.22 -13.69
CA LEU A 67 0.18 13.13 -13.38
C LEU A 67 0.89 12.10 -14.27
N ASP A 68 2.19 12.33 -14.49
CA ASP A 68 3.06 11.35 -15.11
C ASP A 68 3.18 10.09 -14.23
N GLU A 69 3.33 8.92 -14.87
CA GLU A 69 3.39 7.66 -14.13
C GLU A 69 4.64 7.58 -13.24
N ALA A 70 5.81 7.99 -13.73
CA ALA A 70 7.04 7.92 -12.94
C ALA A 70 6.95 8.85 -11.71
N TYR A 71 6.24 9.97 -11.84
CA TYR A 71 5.95 10.86 -10.72
C TYR A 71 4.98 10.23 -9.71
N ALA A 72 3.84 9.70 -10.20
CA ALA A 72 2.79 9.09 -9.39
C ALA A 72 3.23 7.80 -8.69
N ARG A 73 4.29 7.14 -9.17
CA ARG A 73 4.93 5.99 -8.49
C ARG A 73 5.56 6.33 -7.15
N LYS A 74 5.87 7.60 -6.88
CA LYS A 74 6.47 8.04 -5.60
C LYS A 74 5.67 9.12 -4.89
N HIS A 75 4.73 9.76 -5.57
CA HIS A 75 3.98 10.87 -5.01
C HIS A 75 2.48 10.60 -5.07
N PHE A 76 1.78 11.01 -4.02
CA PHE A 76 0.34 10.97 -3.99
C PHE A 76 -0.24 12.09 -3.11
N TRP A 77 -1.49 12.46 -3.39
CA TRP A 77 -2.23 13.40 -2.56
C TRP A 77 -2.96 12.63 -1.48
N PHE A 78 -2.64 12.91 -0.22
CA PHE A 78 -3.22 12.21 0.92
C PHE A 78 -4.70 12.59 1.09
N ASN A 79 -5.56 11.61 0.85
CA ASN A 79 -7.01 11.68 0.99
C ASN A 79 -7.49 10.28 1.38
N ALA A 80 -7.25 9.89 2.63
CA ALA A 80 -7.56 8.55 3.08
C ALA A 80 -9.08 8.32 3.14
N ASP A 81 -9.52 7.09 2.86
CA ASP A 81 -10.92 6.67 3.02
C ASP A 81 -11.33 6.40 4.48
N MET A 82 -10.36 6.49 5.39
CA MET A 82 -10.55 6.39 6.83
C MET A 82 -10.36 7.75 7.48
N ALA A 83 -11.08 7.99 8.58
CA ALA A 83 -10.95 9.21 9.37
C ALA A 83 -9.47 9.45 9.75
N SER A 84 -8.98 10.64 9.43
CA SER A 84 -7.65 11.10 9.80
C SER A 84 -7.77 12.43 10.53
N GLN A 85 -6.96 12.61 11.57
CA GLN A 85 -6.83 13.91 12.18
C GLN A 85 -6.06 14.84 11.23
N PRO A 86 -6.38 16.16 11.21
CA PRO A 86 -5.57 17.13 10.49
C PRO A 86 -4.12 17.02 10.94
N TYR A 87 -3.19 17.03 9.99
CA TYR A 87 -1.77 17.02 10.30
C TYR A 87 -1.25 18.46 10.34
N ASN A 88 -0.71 18.88 11.48
CA ASN A 88 -0.15 20.23 11.63
C ASN A 88 1.30 20.18 12.12
N PRO A 89 2.29 20.16 11.20
CA PRO A 89 3.70 20.04 11.59
C PRO A 89 4.22 21.26 12.39
N SER A 90 3.44 22.34 12.48
CA SER A 90 3.80 23.53 13.25
C SER A 90 3.31 23.49 14.71
N GLU A 91 2.45 22.53 15.06
CA GLU A 91 1.89 22.42 16.40
C GLU A 91 2.83 21.64 17.32
N LYS A 92 3.45 22.31 18.30
CA LYS A 92 4.38 21.69 19.25
C LYS A 92 3.77 20.51 20.04
N ASP A 93 2.45 20.47 20.18
CA ASP A 93 1.77 19.41 20.91
C ASP A 93 1.65 18.10 20.11
N ASP A 94 1.83 18.13 18.79
CA ASP A 94 1.77 16.93 17.94
C ASP A 94 2.91 15.96 18.28
N GLU A 95 4.03 16.44 18.82
CA GLU A 95 5.13 15.60 19.29
C GLU A 95 4.76 14.72 20.50
N THR A 96 3.65 15.00 21.21
CA THR A 96 3.23 14.20 22.38
C THR A 96 1.85 13.59 22.24
N LYS A 97 1.00 14.15 21.37
CA LYS A 97 -0.35 13.65 21.11
C LYS A 97 -0.31 12.31 20.37
N ARG A 98 -1.10 11.36 20.86
CA ARG A 98 -1.31 10.08 20.19
C ARG A 98 -2.61 10.10 19.41
N TYR A 99 -2.50 10.28 18.11
CA TYR A 99 -3.62 10.13 17.17
C TYR A 99 -3.87 8.66 16.88
N ILE A 100 -4.89 8.09 17.54
CA ILE A 100 -5.29 6.70 17.31
C ILE A 100 -5.85 6.59 15.89
N SER A 101 -5.34 5.63 15.11
CA SER A 101 -5.89 5.33 13.79
C SER A 101 -5.81 6.48 12.79
N SER A 102 -4.80 7.35 12.85
CA SER A 102 -4.61 8.39 11.82
C SER A 102 -3.55 7.98 10.79
N PRO A 103 -3.91 7.65 9.54
CA PRO A 103 -2.96 7.12 8.56
C PRO A 103 -1.81 8.08 8.24
N ILE A 104 -2.07 9.40 8.19
CA ILE A 104 -0.99 10.37 7.92
C ILE A 104 0.06 10.38 9.04
N HIS A 105 -0.38 10.36 10.30
CA HIS A 105 0.52 10.30 11.45
C HIS A 105 1.24 8.95 11.53
N MET A 106 0.59 7.86 11.12
CA MET A 106 1.25 6.55 11.01
C MET A 106 2.40 6.55 10.00
N LEU A 107 2.25 7.28 8.89
CA LEU A 107 3.26 7.35 7.82
C LEU A 107 4.39 8.33 8.11
N LEU A 108 4.08 9.48 8.70
CA LEU A 108 5.04 10.56 8.92
C LEU A 108 5.81 10.41 10.24
N ASP A 109 5.16 9.87 11.28
CA ASP A 109 5.78 9.64 12.61
C ASP A 109 6.23 8.18 12.77
N SER A 110 6.49 7.47 11.66
CA SER A 110 7.03 6.10 11.74
C SER A 110 8.50 6.11 12.14
N GLU A 111 8.88 5.16 12.99
CA GLU A 111 10.28 4.98 13.43
C GLU A 111 11.22 4.76 12.25
N THR A 112 10.74 4.02 11.24
CA THR A 112 11.39 3.88 9.93
C THR A 112 10.81 4.95 9.00
N PRO A 113 11.58 5.94 8.54
CA PRO A 113 11.06 6.98 7.67
C PRO A 113 10.74 6.39 6.28
N VAL A 114 9.45 6.27 5.95
CA VAL A 114 8.98 5.70 4.68
C VAL A 114 8.39 6.74 3.73
N ALA A 115 7.95 7.88 4.28
CA ALA A 115 7.31 8.95 3.55
C ALA A 115 7.62 10.31 4.17
N ARG A 116 7.47 11.38 3.39
CA ARG A 116 7.59 12.76 3.85
C ARG A 116 6.59 13.66 3.14
N LEU A 117 6.28 14.81 3.72
CA LEU A 117 5.50 15.84 3.05
C LEU A 117 6.37 16.65 2.09
N THR A 118 5.81 17.01 0.93
CA THR A 118 6.49 17.92 -0.03
C THR A 118 6.23 19.39 0.28
N GLY A 119 5.24 19.68 1.13
CA GLY A 119 4.75 21.03 1.42
C GLY A 119 3.67 21.54 0.46
N ARG A 120 3.37 20.81 -0.62
CA ARG A 120 2.28 21.17 -1.53
C ARG A 120 0.92 20.74 -0.96
N THR A 121 -0.09 21.57 -1.20
CA THR A 121 -1.47 21.31 -0.77
C THR A 121 -2.45 21.56 -1.92
N ARG A 122 -3.59 20.88 -1.88
CA ARG A 122 -4.74 21.16 -2.75
C ARG A 122 -6.05 20.83 -2.05
N ALA A 123 -7.16 21.36 -2.55
CA ALA A 123 -8.49 21.00 -2.07
C ALA A 123 -9.06 19.82 -2.86
N GLU A 124 -9.61 18.82 -2.17
CA GLU A 124 -10.34 17.71 -2.77
C GLU A 124 -11.60 17.39 -1.97
N LYS A 125 -12.53 16.63 -2.58
CA LYS A 125 -13.63 16.03 -1.82
C LYS A 125 -13.08 14.88 -0.96
N SER A 126 -13.47 14.83 0.31
CA SER A 126 -13.06 13.77 1.22
C SER A 126 -13.49 12.39 0.71
N ASN A 127 -12.56 11.45 0.76
CA ASN A 127 -12.82 10.04 0.48
C ASN A 127 -13.50 9.33 1.67
N ASN A 128 -13.49 9.93 2.86
CA ASN A 128 -14.17 9.37 4.02
C ASN A 128 -15.69 9.49 3.83
N TRP A 129 -16.37 8.34 3.89
CA TRP A 129 -17.82 8.27 3.75
C TRP A 129 -18.58 9.10 4.79
N GLN A 130 -17.99 9.33 5.97
CA GLN A 130 -18.59 10.10 7.05
C GLN A 130 -18.62 11.61 6.76
N ASP A 131 -17.71 12.09 5.92
CA ASP A 131 -17.58 13.51 5.61
C ASP A 131 -18.58 13.97 4.53
N ASN A 132 -19.38 13.06 3.96
CA ASN A 132 -20.41 13.35 2.96
C ASN A 132 -19.91 14.23 1.79
N GLY A 133 -18.67 14.01 1.35
CA GLY A 133 -18.07 14.74 0.23
C GLY A 133 -17.62 16.17 0.55
N LYS A 134 -17.45 16.52 1.84
CA LYS A 134 -16.86 17.78 2.28
C LYS A 134 -15.50 18.02 1.62
N GLU A 135 -15.21 19.29 1.29
CA GLU A 135 -13.88 19.68 0.82
C GLU A 135 -12.87 19.64 1.97
N VAL A 136 -11.74 18.98 1.72
CA VAL A 136 -10.63 18.81 2.65
C VAL A 136 -9.34 19.27 1.98
N VAL A 137 -8.39 19.72 2.81
CA VAL A 137 -7.04 20.05 2.35
C VAL A 137 -6.23 18.76 2.30
N CYS A 138 -5.82 18.38 1.10
CA CYS A 138 -4.94 17.24 0.86
C CYS A 138 -3.49 17.72 0.81
N HIS A 139 -2.63 17.05 1.56
CA HIS A 139 -1.19 17.26 1.50
C HIS A 139 -0.58 16.27 0.52
N GLU A 140 0.39 16.72 -0.27
CA GLU A 140 1.16 15.79 -1.06
C GLU A 140 2.22 15.08 -0.21
N VAL A 141 2.25 13.77 -0.36
CA VAL A 141 3.17 12.84 0.28
C VAL A 141 4.11 12.27 -0.79
N GLU A 142 5.40 12.30 -0.49
CA GLU A 142 6.44 11.60 -1.23
C GLU A 142 6.87 10.35 -0.46
N VAL A 143 6.78 9.20 -1.12
CA VAL A 143 7.27 7.92 -0.62
C VAL A 143 8.76 7.81 -0.95
N ILE A 144 9.57 7.79 0.10
CA ILE A 144 11.03 7.76 0.00
C ILE A 144 11.60 6.34 0.06
N MET A 145 10.80 5.37 0.52
CA MET A 145 11.17 3.96 0.48
C MET A 145 11.17 3.43 -0.96
N PRO A 146 12.05 2.47 -1.29
CA PRO A 146 12.11 1.86 -2.61
C PRO A 146 10.90 0.94 -2.87
N ASP A 147 10.53 0.73 -4.14
CA ASP A 147 9.41 -0.13 -4.57
C ASP A 147 9.62 -1.59 -4.13
N GLU A 148 10.87 -2.04 -4.01
CA GLU A 148 11.25 -3.32 -3.45
C GLU A 148 10.82 -3.46 -1.99
N GLY A 149 10.70 -2.38 -1.23
CA GLY A 149 10.27 -2.42 0.16
C GLY A 149 8.76 -2.60 0.33
N LEU A 150 7.96 -2.41 -0.73
CA LEU A 150 6.50 -2.49 -0.65
C LEU A 150 6.04 -3.92 -0.44
N VAL A 151 5.00 -4.12 0.38
CA VAL A 151 4.34 -5.42 0.48
C VAL A 151 3.48 -5.65 -0.75
N ARG A 152 3.55 -6.85 -1.33
CA ARG A 152 2.83 -7.19 -2.57
C ARG A 152 1.75 -8.22 -2.28
N GLN A 153 0.73 -8.23 -3.12
CA GLN A 153 -0.29 -9.27 -3.16
C GLN A 153 -0.08 -10.11 -4.43
N CYS A 154 -0.38 -11.40 -4.38
CA CYS A 154 -0.39 -12.26 -5.54
C CYS A 154 -1.64 -11.98 -6.36
N TYR A 155 -1.48 -11.63 -7.63
CA TYR A 155 -2.60 -11.36 -8.55
C TYR A 155 -3.53 -12.57 -8.71
N TYR A 156 -2.99 -13.78 -8.65
CA TYR A 156 -3.78 -15.00 -8.83
C TYR A 156 -4.40 -15.51 -7.53
N CYS A 157 -3.68 -15.73 -6.45
CA CYS A 157 -4.30 -16.30 -5.23
C CYS A 157 -4.78 -15.24 -4.23
N LEU A 158 -4.49 -13.95 -4.47
CA LEU A 158 -4.72 -12.85 -3.53
C LEU A 158 -3.96 -12.98 -2.19
N GLY A 159 -3.00 -13.92 -2.10
CA GLY A 159 -2.11 -14.07 -0.94
C GLY A 159 -1.09 -12.93 -0.85
N TRP A 160 -0.77 -12.49 0.36
CA TRP A 160 0.15 -11.38 0.60
C TRP A 160 1.58 -11.86 0.89
N GLU A 161 2.57 -11.01 0.60
CA GLU A 161 3.94 -11.18 1.10
C GLU A 161 3.99 -11.01 2.62
N GLY A 162 4.69 -11.89 3.34
CA GLY A 162 4.99 -11.66 4.76
C GLY A 162 4.93 -12.84 5.72
N GLU A 163 5.08 -14.09 5.26
CA GLU A 163 5.30 -15.24 6.16
C GLU A 163 6.79 -15.66 6.11
N GLY A 164 7.61 -15.25 7.08
CA GLY A 164 8.97 -15.82 7.28
C GLY A 164 9.93 -15.74 6.08
N GLU A 165 10.86 -16.71 5.97
CA GLU A 165 11.89 -16.86 4.91
C GLU A 165 11.33 -17.02 3.46
N GLU A 166 10.10 -16.59 3.21
CA GLU A 166 9.49 -16.63 1.89
C GLU A 166 10.13 -15.60 0.94
N THR A 167 10.49 -16.11 -0.24
CA THR A 167 10.97 -15.31 -1.37
C THR A 167 9.92 -14.28 -1.80
N ARG A 168 10.37 -13.06 -2.08
CA ARG A 168 9.57 -12.00 -2.70
C ARG A 168 8.80 -12.51 -3.91
N LEU A 169 7.55 -12.05 -4.05
CA LEU A 169 6.72 -12.36 -5.20
C LEU A 169 7.40 -11.84 -6.47
N THR A 170 7.35 -12.66 -7.51
CA THR A 170 7.97 -12.38 -8.80
C THR A 170 7.08 -11.43 -9.61
N SER A 171 7.70 -10.41 -10.22
CA SER A 171 7.01 -9.50 -11.12
C SER A 171 6.66 -10.21 -12.42
N PHE A 172 5.40 -10.15 -12.85
CA PHE A 172 4.93 -10.75 -14.11
C PHE A 172 4.66 -9.70 -15.19
N ALA A 173 3.98 -8.61 -14.82
CA ALA A 173 3.70 -7.44 -15.65
C ALA A 173 3.63 -6.20 -14.74
N ASP A 174 3.44 -5.00 -15.31
CA ASP A 174 3.42 -3.74 -14.57
C ASP A 174 2.57 -3.82 -13.28
N GLU A 175 3.28 -3.86 -12.15
CA GLU A 175 2.72 -3.86 -10.78
C GLU A 175 1.80 -5.04 -10.46
N THR A 176 2.00 -6.16 -11.15
CA THR A 176 1.35 -7.45 -10.88
C THR A 176 2.40 -8.49 -10.51
N TYR A 177 2.14 -9.18 -9.41
CA TYR A 177 3.09 -10.09 -8.79
C TYR A 177 2.48 -11.45 -8.57
N TRP A 178 3.25 -12.52 -8.72
CA TRP A 178 2.81 -13.89 -8.50
C TRP A 178 3.62 -14.56 -7.40
N CYS A 179 2.97 -15.43 -6.63
CA CYS A 179 3.68 -16.34 -5.75
C CYS A 179 4.23 -17.53 -6.53
N GLU A 180 5.24 -18.18 -5.97
CA GLU A 180 5.93 -19.30 -6.62
C GLU A 180 4.94 -20.43 -7.00
N SER A 181 3.95 -20.72 -6.15
CA SER A 181 2.94 -21.74 -6.42
C SER A 181 2.06 -21.40 -7.62
N CYS A 182 1.57 -20.15 -7.70
CA CYS A 182 0.78 -19.68 -8.84
C CYS A 182 1.61 -19.58 -10.12
N GLN A 183 2.89 -19.21 -9.99
CA GLN A 183 3.82 -19.17 -11.11
C GLN A 183 4.03 -20.57 -11.70
N LYS A 184 4.28 -21.59 -10.87
CA LYS A 184 4.45 -22.98 -11.31
C LYS A 184 3.18 -23.56 -11.95
N GLN A 185 2.00 -23.20 -11.46
CA GLN A 185 0.74 -23.65 -12.06
C GLN A 185 0.48 -23.00 -13.42
N ASN A 186 0.81 -21.71 -13.58
CA ASN A 186 0.55 -21.01 -14.83
C ASN A 186 1.58 -21.32 -15.92
N THR A 187 2.82 -21.70 -15.60
CA THR A 187 3.73 -22.25 -16.63
C THR A 187 3.19 -23.55 -17.23
N VAL A 188 2.43 -24.34 -16.47
CA VAL A 188 1.74 -25.54 -16.99
C VAL A 188 0.47 -25.15 -17.77
N GLY A 189 -0.26 -24.11 -17.34
CA GLY A 189 -1.46 -23.59 -18.01
C GLY A 189 -1.23 -22.72 -19.25
N LEU A 190 -0.06 -22.09 -19.40
CA LEU A 190 0.32 -21.33 -20.60
C LEU A 190 0.51 -22.21 -21.84
N ALA A 191 0.57 -23.54 -21.67
CA ALA A 191 0.46 -24.48 -22.79
C ALA A 191 -0.98 -24.63 -23.32
N MET A 192 -2.01 -24.24 -22.56
CA MET A 192 -3.42 -24.30 -22.99
C MET A 192 -4.29 -23.20 -22.33
N GLY A 193 -4.47 -22.05 -23.00
CA GLY A 193 -5.71 -21.27 -22.85
C GLY A 193 -5.78 -20.12 -21.82
N SER A 194 -4.69 -19.38 -21.59
CA SER A 194 -4.61 -18.29 -20.59
C SER A 194 -5.59 -17.11 -20.75
N PHE A 195 -6.21 -16.88 -21.92
CA PHE A 195 -7.06 -15.70 -22.13
C PHE A 195 -8.50 -15.87 -21.61
N TRP A 196 -9.05 -17.08 -21.68
CA TRP A 196 -10.44 -17.36 -21.30
C TRP A 196 -10.62 -17.45 -19.77
N GLN A 197 -9.66 -18.01 -19.04
CA GLN A 197 -9.72 -18.06 -17.56
C GLN A 197 -9.65 -16.67 -16.93
N LYS A 198 -8.86 -15.74 -17.50
CA LYS A 198 -8.77 -14.35 -17.03
C LYS A 198 -10.11 -13.62 -17.18
N LEU A 199 -10.75 -13.76 -18.33
CA LEU A 199 -12.06 -13.16 -18.62
C LEU A 199 -13.20 -13.71 -17.76
N VAL A 200 -13.19 -15.01 -17.46
CA VAL A 200 -14.20 -15.63 -16.59
C VAL A 200 -13.96 -15.21 -15.13
N ARG A 201 -12.71 -15.16 -14.67
CA ARG A 201 -12.40 -14.78 -13.29
C ARG A 201 -12.69 -13.30 -13.00
N ASP A 202 -12.28 -12.38 -13.86
CA ASP A 202 -12.53 -10.95 -13.65
C ASP A 202 -14.03 -10.59 -13.71
N LYS A 203 -14.86 -11.40 -14.38
CA LYS A 203 -16.32 -11.18 -14.47
C LYS A 203 -17.16 -11.95 -13.45
N VAL A 204 -16.72 -13.12 -12.98
CA VAL A 204 -17.55 -14.03 -12.17
C VAL A 204 -17.20 -14.01 -10.68
N THR A 205 -15.94 -13.74 -10.32
CA THR A 205 -15.51 -13.73 -8.91
C THR A 205 -16.12 -12.60 -8.05
N PRO A 206 -16.50 -11.41 -8.57
CA PRO A 206 -17.18 -10.42 -7.74
C PRO A 206 -18.63 -10.81 -7.39
N THR A 207 -19.24 -11.74 -8.13
CA THR A 207 -20.68 -12.05 -8.01
C THR A 207 -21.03 -13.23 -7.11
N LEU A 208 -20.07 -14.10 -6.77
CA LEU A 208 -20.38 -15.37 -6.08
C LEU A 208 -19.96 -15.44 -4.63
N ASP A 209 -19.24 -14.45 -4.08
CA ASP A 209 -18.68 -14.62 -2.75
C ASP A 209 -18.54 -13.32 -1.93
N SER A 210 -19.63 -12.55 -1.83
CA SER A 210 -19.65 -11.32 -1.03
C SER A 210 -19.46 -11.55 0.48
N ASN A 211 -19.55 -12.81 0.95
CA ASN A 211 -19.64 -13.13 2.36
C ASN A 211 -18.49 -14.00 2.91
N THR A 212 -17.63 -14.59 2.07
CA THR A 212 -16.71 -15.65 2.57
C THR A 212 -15.21 -15.35 2.41
N PHE A 213 -14.81 -14.35 1.62
CA PHE A 213 -13.42 -13.85 1.61
C PHE A 213 -13.38 -12.32 1.45
N PRO A 214 -12.73 -11.56 2.36
CA PRO A 214 -13.08 -10.16 2.58
C PRO A 214 -12.41 -9.25 1.55
N ARG A 215 -13.13 -8.18 1.17
CA ARG A 215 -12.78 -6.78 0.86
C ARG A 215 -11.32 -6.29 0.64
N ASP A 216 -10.28 -7.09 0.81
CA ASP A 216 -8.87 -6.66 0.86
C ASP A 216 -8.08 -7.15 -0.37
N SER A 217 -8.60 -6.85 -1.56
CA SER A 217 -7.89 -7.04 -2.82
C SER A 217 -7.31 -5.71 -3.28
N LEU A 218 -6.00 -5.67 -3.57
CA LEU A 218 -5.38 -4.53 -4.23
C LEU A 218 -5.95 -4.28 -5.63
N TYR A 219 -6.56 -5.30 -6.23
CA TYR A 219 -6.98 -5.31 -7.63
C TYR A 219 -8.47 -5.01 -7.84
N ALA A 220 -9.20 -4.71 -6.76
CA ALA A 220 -10.63 -4.38 -6.78
C ALA A 220 -10.90 -2.93 -7.22
#